data_AF-A0A3D6DJ99-F1
#
_entry.id   AF-A0A3D6DJ99-F1
#
_cell.length_a   1.000
_cell.length_b   1.000
_cell.length_c   1.000
_cell.angle_alpha   90.00
_cell.angle_beta   90.00
_cell.angle_gamma   90.00
#
_symmetry.space_group_name_H-M   'P 1'
#
loop_
_entity.id
_entity.type
_entity.pdbx_description
1 polymer ?
#
loop_
_entity_poly.entity_id
_entity_poly.type
_entity_poly.pdbx_seq_one_letter_code
_entity_poly.pdbx_strand_id
1 'polypeptide(L)'
;HNGKEFDFPYIARRMIINRIDLPSKLNLFNKKPWEVPHLDTLHLWRFGDYKNYTSLSLLAHVLGIPSPKDDIDGSRVAHVYYQEKDIERIVTYCEKDVITIAQVVLRLRNEPLLEPHEIMHS
;
A
#
# COMPACT_ATOMS: atom_id res chain seq x y z
N HIS A 1 -0.08 -0.26 -2.16
CA HIS A 1 0.80 -0.25 -3.36
C HIS A 1 1.20 -1.70 -3.60
N ASN A 2 1.13 -2.22 -4.83
CA ASN A 2 1.35 -3.64 -5.11
C ASN A 2 0.36 -4.61 -4.41
N GLY A 3 -0.84 -4.13 -4.11
CA GLY A 3 -1.87 -4.92 -3.43
C GLY A 3 -2.48 -6.00 -4.30
N LYS A 4 -2.51 -5.81 -5.63
CA LYS A 4 -3.00 -6.85 -6.56
C LYS A 4 -2.12 -8.09 -6.59
N GLU A 5 -0.81 -7.94 -6.45
CA GLU A 5 0.15 -9.05 -6.51
C GLU A 5 0.49 -9.61 -5.11
N PHE A 6 0.28 -8.84 -4.04
CA PHE A 6 0.64 -9.23 -2.69
C PHE A 6 -0.52 -9.15 -1.68
N ASP A 7 -0.99 -7.94 -1.34
CA ASP A 7 -1.91 -7.72 -0.20
C ASP A 7 -3.23 -8.49 -0.34
N PHE A 8 -3.95 -8.34 -1.45
CA PHE A 8 -5.27 -8.96 -1.62
C PHE A 8 -5.18 -10.49 -1.67
N PRO A 9 -4.25 -11.13 -2.43
CA PRO A 9 -4.06 -12.57 -2.36
C PRO A 9 -3.67 -13.07 -0.97
N TYR A 10 -2.80 -12.34 -0.25
CA TYR A 10 -2.37 -12.73 1.09
C TYR A 10 -3.55 -12.71 2.07
N ILE A 11 -4.29 -11.60 2.13
CA ILE A 11 -5.46 -11.44 2.99
C ILE A 11 -6.49 -12.52 2.67
N ALA A 12 -6.85 -12.71 1.40
CA ALA A 12 -7.83 -13.72 1.01
C ALA A 12 -7.45 -15.12 1.48
N ARG A 13 -6.18 -15.53 1.28
CA ARG A 13 -5.68 -16.84 1.75
C ARG A 13 -5.76 -16.96 3.26
N ARG A 14 -5.38 -15.92 4.01
CA ARG A 14 -5.47 -15.91 5.49
C ARG A 14 -6.91 -16.02 5.97
N MET A 15 -7.86 -15.38 5.31
CA MET A 15 -9.29 -15.49 5.63
C MET A 15 -9.77 -16.93 5.45
N ILE A 16 -9.46 -17.57 4.32
CA ILE A 16 -9.81 -18.97 4.06
C ILE A 16 -9.22 -19.91 5.11
N ILE A 17 -7.92 -19.76 5.44
CA ILE A 17 -7.25 -20.59 6.46
C ILE A 17 -7.95 -20.48 7.81
N ASN A 18 -8.40 -19.27 8.18
CA ASN A 18 -9.08 -19.00 9.45
C ASN A 18 -10.60 -19.16 9.38
N ARG A 19 -11.14 -19.68 8.28
CA ARG A 19 -12.59 -19.86 8.05
C ARG A 19 -13.40 -18.57 8.22
N ILE A 20 -12.83 -17.45 7.78
CA ILE A 20 -13.49 -16.15 7.72
C ILE A 20 -14.02 -15.96 6.29
N ASP A 21 -15.29 -15.56 6.18
CA ASP A 21 -15.95 -15.36 4.88
C ASP A 21 -15.26 -14.28 4.05
N LEU A 22 -14.99 -14.60 2.78
CA LEU A 22 -14.33 -13.69 1.86
C LEU A 22 -15.33 -12.63 1.34
N PRO A 23 -15.09 -11.33 1.57
CA PRO A 23 -15.99 -10.28 1.09
C PRO A 23 -16.00 -10.24 -0.44
N SER A 24 -17.12 -9.78 -1.02
CA SER A 24 -17.31 -9.66 -2.48
C SER A 24 -16.23 -8.81 -3.17
N LYS A 25 -15.62 -7.85 -2.44
CA LYS A 25 -14.50 -7.02 -2.91
C LYS A 25 -13.20 -7.81 -3.08
N LEU A 26 -12.97 -8.87 -2.30
CA LEU A 26 -11.80 -9.73 -2.41
C LEU A 26 -12.09 -11.01 -3.21
N ASN A 27 -13.36 -11.31 -3.49
CA ASN A 27 -13.72 -12.36 -4.43
C ASN A 27 -13.56 -11.86 -5.88
N LEU A 28 -12.39 -12.17 -6.46
CA LEU A 28 -11.99 -11.73 -7.81
C LEU A 28 -12.13 -12.83 -8.87
N PHE A 29 -12.61 -14.03 -8.49
CA PHE A 29 -12.73 -15.14 -9.42
C PHE A 29 -13.72 -14.80 -10.55
N ASN A 30 -13.35 -15.11 -11.79
CA ASN A 30 -14.10 -14.81 -13.01
C ASN A 30 -14.43 -13.32 -13.27
N LYS A 31 -13.90 -12.38 -12.47
CA LYS A 31 -14.07 -10.95 -12.75
C LYS A 31 -13.09 -10.50 -13.82
N LYS A 32 -13.60 -9.77 -14.80
CA LYS A 32 -12.80 -9.09 -15.81
C LYS A 32 -12.08 -7.89 -15.16
N PRO A 33 -10.95 -7.42 -15.72
CA PRO A 33 -10.17 -6.34 -15.11
C PRO A 33 -10.96 -5.07 -14.79
N TRP A 34 -11.97 -4.72 -15.59
CA TRP A 34 -12.83 -3.55 -15.38
C TRP A 34 -13.97 -3.75 -14.38
N GLU A 35 -14.24 -5.00 -13.96
CA GLU A 35 -15.21 -5.32 -12.91
C GLU A 35 -14.57 -5.23 -11.51
N VAL A 36 -13.26 -5.02 -11.44
CA VAL A 36 -12.48 -4.94 -10.19
C VAL A 36 -12.15 -3.48 -9.90
N PRO A 37 -12.81 -2.84 -8.90
CA PRO A 37 -12.62 -1.41 -8.60
C PRO A 37 -11.32 -1.11 -7.83
N HIS A 38 -10.38 -2.06 -7.78
CA HIS A 38 -9.14 -1.90 -7.02
C HIS A 38 -8.15 -1.04 -7.78
N LEU A 39 -7.85 0.12 -7.20
CA LEU A 39 -6.78 1.01 -7.65
C LEU A 39 -5.46 0.59 -6.99
N ASP A 40 -4.43 0.40 -7.81
CA ASP A 40 -3.10 0.01 -7.34
C ASP A 40 -2.06 0.94 -7.97
N THR A 41 -1.33 1.68 -7.14
CA THR A 41 -0.35 2.68 -7.60
C THR A 41 0.81 2.06 -8.38
N LEU A 42 1.20 0.82 -8.10
CA LEU A 42 2.23 0.15 -8.89
C LEU A 42 1.68 -0.17 -10.29
N HIS A 43 0.46 -0.67 -10.37
CA HIS A 43 -0.17 -0.96 -11.65
C HIS A 43 -0.38 0.30 -12.50
N LEU A 44 -0.78 1.41 -11.87
CA LEU A 44 -0.89 2.71 -12.54
C LEU A 44 0.45 3.21 -13.08
N TRP A 45 1.52 3.04 -12.31
CA TRP A 45 2.88 3.48 -12.68
C TRP A 45 3.49 2.70 -13.85
N ARG A 46 3.11 1.43 -14.03
CA ARG A 46 3.77 0.55 -14.99
C ARG A 46 3.62 0.99 -16.45
N PHE A 47 2.56 1.70 -16.83
CA PHE A 47 2.28 2.07 -18.23
C PHE A 47 2.45 0.92 -19.26
N GLY A 48 2.22 -0.33 -18.82
CA GLY A 48 2.42 -1.54 -19.62
C GLY A 48 3.76 -2.28 -19.43
N ASP A 49 4.69 -1.77 -18.63
CA ASP A 49 5.90 -2.49 -18.20
C ASP A 49 5.61 -3.42 -17.01
N TYR A 50 5.65 -4.72 -17.24
CA TYR A 50 5.42 -5.74 -16.20
C TYR A 50 6.71 -6.36 -15.66
N LYS A 51 7.88 -5.94 -16.13
CA LYS A 51 9.14 -6.63 -15.82
C LYS A 51 9.81 -6.12 -14.56
N ASN A 52 9.57 -4.86 -14.21
CA ASN A 52 10.31 -4.18 -13.15
C ASN A 52 9.38 -3.79 -12.00
N TYR A 53 9.68 -4.34 -10.81
CA TYR A 53 9.09 -3.87 -9.57
C TYR A 53 9.68 -2.50 -9.20
N THR A 54 8.82 -1.55 -8.85
CA THR A 54 9.21 -0.24 -8.32
C THR A 54 8.69 -0.16 -6.89
N SER A 55 9.54 0.09 -5.90
CA SER A 55 9.07 0.27 -4.52
C SER A 55 8.29 1.58 -4.37
N LEU A 56 7.41 1.63 -3.36
CA LEU A 56 6.69 2.86 -3.01
C LEU A 56 7.67 4.01 -2.70
N SER A 57 8.77 3.73 -1.99
CA SER A 57 9.80 4.71 -1.64
C SER A 57 10.50 5.30 -2.87
N LEU A 58 10.87 4.45 -3.85
CA LEU A 58 11.49 4.90 -5.10
C LEU A 58 10.49 5.73 -5.92
N LEU A 59 9.24 5.27 -6.01
CA LEU A 59 8.19 5.97 -6.72
C LEU A 59 7.93 7.36 -6.10
N ALA A 60 7.81 7.45 -4.78
CA ALA A 60 7.63 8.71 -4.07
C ALA A 60 8.81 9.67 -4.32
N HIS A 61 10.05 9.16 -4.26
CA HIS A 61 11.25 9.94 -4.51
C HIS A 61 11.28 10.51 -5.93
N VAL A 62 11.04 9.68 -6.96
CA VAL A 62 11.01 10.10 -8.36
C VAL A 62 9.92 11.14 -8.62
N LEU A 63 8.78 11.02 -7.93
CA LEU A 63 7.66 11.95 -8.03
C LEU A 63 7.83 13.23 -7.20
N GLY A 64 8.94 13.39 -6.47
CA GLY A 64 9.19 14.54 -5.61
C GLY A 64 8.22 14.65 -4.44
N ILE A 65 7.67 13.52 -3.99
CA ILE A 65 6.79 13.46 -2.83
C ILE A 65 7.68 13.32 -1.58
N PRO A 66 7.55 14.22 -0.59
CA PRO A 66 8.28 14.07 0.66
C PRO A 66 7.78 12.80 1.37
N SER A 67 8.59 11.74 1.29
CA SER A 67 8.42 10.55 2.10
C SER A 67 9.15 10.80 3.43
N PRO A 68 8.52 10.55 4.58
CA PRO A 68 9.23 10.57 5.84
C PRO A 68 10.42 9.61 5.77
N LYS A 69 11.60 10.05 6.21
CA LYS A 69 12.73 9.14 6.39
C LYS A 69 12.35 8.19 7.52
N ASP A 70 11.97 6.98 7.17
CA ASP A 70 11.58 5.99 8.16
C ASP A 70 12.79 5.29 8.77
N ASP A 71 12.64 5.00 10.05
CA ASP A 71 13.60 4.32 10.91
C ASP A 71 13.46 2.79 10.82
N ILE A 72 12.39 2.28 10.20
CA ILE A 72 12.14 0.86 9.93
C ILE A 72 11.63 0.64 8.49
N ASP A 73 11.87 -0.56 7.97
CA ASP A 73 11.32 -1.05 6.70
C ASP A 73 10.52 -2.35 6.93
N GLY A 74 9.84 -2.84 5.89
CA GLY A 74 9.00 -4.04 5.97
C GLY A 74 9.70 -5.31 6.51
N SER A 75 11.02 -5.45 6.35
CA SER A 75 11.78 -6.57 6.91
C SER A 75 11.93 -6.49 8.44
N ARG A 76 11.82 -5.28 9.01
CA ARG A 76 12.00 -5.01 10.43
C ARG A 76 10.72 -5.12 11.23
N VAL A 77 9.54 -5.10 10.59
CA VAL A 77 8.23 -5.18 11.26
C VAL A 77 8.15 -6.37 12.22
N ALA A 78 8.64 -7.56 11.81
CA ALA A 78 8.65 -8.75 12.66
C ALA A 78 9.56 -8.58 13.90
N HIS A 79 10.75 -8.00 13.73
CA HIS A 79 11.66 -7.73 14.83
C HIS A 79 11.03 -6.74 15.84
N VAL A 80 10.48 -5.64 15.34
CA VAL A 80 9.82 -4.62 16.17
C VAL A 80 8.67 -5.22 16.96
N TYR A 81 7.85 -6.07 16.32
CA TYR A 81 6.72 -6.71 17.00
C TYR A 81 7.14 -7.73 18.07
N TYR A 82 8.01 -8.68 17.72
CA TYR A 82 8.33 -9.81 18.61
C TYR A 82 9.41 -9.49 19.65
N GLN A 83 10.38 -8.64 19.30
CA GLN A 83 11.53 -8.35 20.16
C GLN A 83 11.37 -7.03 20.90
N GLU A 84 11.13 -5.93 20.17
CA GLU A 84 11.01 -4.59 20.75
C GLU A 84 9.66 -4.39 21.44
N LYS A 85 8.62 -5.12 21.01
CA LYS A 85 7.22 -5.01 21.47
C LYS A 85 6.63 -3.61 21.31
N ASP A 86 7.09 -2.89 20.28
CA ASP A 86 6.67 -1.52 20.00
C ASP A 86 5.64 -1.50 18.86
N ILE A 87 4.38 -1.64 19.21
CA ILE A 87 3.27 -1.64 18.25
C ILE A 87 3.01 -0.23 17.70
N GLU A 88 3.19 0.81 18.51
CA GLU A 88 2.94 2.21 18.12
C GLU A 88 3.86 2.64 16.96
N ARG A 89 5.11 2.17 16.99
CA ARG A 89 6.05 2.39 15.88
C ARG A 89 5.61 1.72 14.58
N ILE A 90 5.04 0.52 14.65
CA ILE A 90 4.50 -0.18 13.47
C ILE A 90 3.26 0.55 12.94
N VAL A 91 2.37 1.03 13.83
CA VAL A 91 1.20 1.82 13.43
C VAL A 91 1.64 3.09 12.70
N THR A 92 2.58 3.84 13.27
CA THR A 92 3.13 5.07 12.67
C THR A 92 3.72 4.79 11.28
N TYR A 93 4.48 3.70 11.13
CA TYR A 93 5.02 3.28 9.84
C TYR A 93 3.91 2.99 8.81
N CYS A 94 2.90 2.22 9.18
CA CYS A 94 1.77 1.89 8.30
C CYS A 94 0.97 3.14 7.88
N GLU A 95 0.71 4.07 8.81
CA GLU A 95 -0.01 5.31 8.51
C GLU A 95 0.73 6.17 7.49
N LYS A 96 2.05 6.31 7.64
CA LYS A 96 2.90 7.05 6.70
C LYS A 96 2.90 6.43 5.31
N ASP A 97 2.91 5.10 5.22
CA ASP A 97 2.79 4.39 3.93
C ASP A 97 1.43 4.69 3.27
N VAL A 98 0.33 4.73 4.04
CA VAL A 98 -1.00 5.09 3.54
C VAL A 98 -1.03 6.53 3.02
N ILE A 99 -0.47 7.48 3.77
CA ILE A 99 -0.34 8.89 3.35
C ILE A 99 0.46 8.97 2.06
N THR A 100 1.61 8.30 1.98
CA THR A 100 2.47 8.29 0.80
C THR A 100 1.75 7.72 -0.42
N ILE A 101 0.96 6.66 -0.25
CA ILE A 101 0.11 6.10 -1.33
C ILE A 101 -0.90 7.13 -1.81
N ALA A 102 -1.58 7.84 -0.91
CA ALA A 102 -2.55 8.87 -1.28
C ALA A 102 -1.90 10.00 -2.07
N GLN A 103 -0.74 10.49 -1.62
CA GLN A 103 0.06 11.51 -2.31
C GLN A 103 0.50 11.04 -3.71
N VAL A 104 0.90 9.77 -3.85
CA VAL A 104 1.22 9.17 -5.16
C VAL A 104 0.00 9.15 -6.07
N VAL A 105 -1.18 8.77 -5.57
CA VAL A 105 -2.41 8.78 -6.37
C VAL A 105 -2.73 10.19 -6.90
N LEU A 106 -2.62 11.21 -6.04
CA LEU A 106 -2.82 12.61 -6.45
C LEU A 106 -1.81 13.02 -7.51
N ARG A 107 -0.53 12.71 -7.30
CA ARG A 107 0.51 13.06 -8.27
C ARG A 107 0.33 12.36 -9.62
N LEU A 108 -0.07 11.09 -9.63
CA LEU A 108 -0.38 10.36 -10.87
C LEU A 108 -1.57 10.97 -11.65
N ARG A 109 -2.42 11.73 -10.96
CA ARG A 109 -3.54 12.49 -11.55
C ARG A 109 -3.17 13.95 -11.86
N ASN A 110 -1.92 14.35 -11.63
CA ASN A 110 -1.46 15.75 -11.68
C ASN A 110 -2.25 16.69 -10.76
N GLU A 111 -2.73 16.18 -9.63
CA GLU A 111 -3.40 16.96 -8.58
C GLU A 111 -2.35 17.46 -7.55
N PRO A 112 -2.63 18.57 -6.83
CA PRO A 112 -1.77 19.03 -5.75
C PRO A 112 -1.66 17.96 -4.65
N LEU A 113 -0.52 17.98 -3.93
CA LEU A 113 -0.33 17.13 -2.77
C LEU A 113 -1.21 17.63 -1.61
N LEU A 114 -1.57 16.71 -0.70
CA LEU A 114 -2.20 17.10 0.56
C LEU A 114 -1.21 17.87 1.42
N GLU A 115 -1.68 18.96 2.00
CA GLU A 115 -0.99 19.71 3.04
C GLU A 115 -1.14 19.02 4.40
N PRO A 116 -0.23 19.24 5.37
CA PRO A 116 -0.28 18.55 6.66
C PRO A 116 -1.59 18.71 7.43
N HIS A 117 -2.28 19.84 7.26
CA HIS A 117 -3.55 20.12 7.93
C HIS A 117 -4.76 19.38 7.31
N GLU A 118 -4.61 18.84 6.11
CA GLU A 118 -5.63 18.02 5.42
C GLU A 118 -5.53 16.54 5.79
N ILE A 119 -4.44 16.15 6.48
CA ILE A 119 -4.18 14.77 6.90
C ILE A 119 -4.69 14.59 8.34
N MET A 120 -5.74 13.78 8.50
CA MET A 120 -6.26 13.39 9.81
C MET A 120 -5.70 12.03 10.21
N HIS A 121 -5.10 11.97 11.40
CA HIS A 121 -4.67 10.72 12.04
C HIS A 121 -5.81 10.17 12.92
N SER A 122 -5.96 8.85 12.96
CA SER A 122 -7.02 8.14 13.68
C SER A 122 -6.62 7.70 15.08
#